data_AF-A0A946UJR5-F1
#
_entry.id   AF-A0A946UJR5-F1
#
_cell.length_a   1.000
_cell.length_b   1.000
_cell.length_c   1.000
_cell.angle_alpha   90.00
_cell.angle_beta   90.00
_cell.angle_gamma   90.00
#
_symmetry.space_group_name_H-M   'P 1'
#
loop_
_entity.id
_entity.type
_entity.pdbx_description
1 polymer ?
#
loop_
_entity_poly.entity_id
_entity_poly.type
_entity_poly.pdbx_seq_one_letter_code
_entity_poly.pdbx_strand_id
1 'polypeptide(L)'
;MGLETIQLVNFLLPLGLLVFAYLLGAWIERRHYRDILAREAGLRSFPVVTFETLPDNWQVESVELVSGSVVISLDYFKRVIAGLRALVGGRVKTYEPLLDRARREAVLRMVEHAQANGYDAIANVRLETSRLANSRGDGNGTAGIEMLAFGTALSLSRR
;
A
#
# COMPACT_ATOMS: atom_id res chain seq x y z
N MET A 1 35.48 35.11 13.39
CA MET A 1 34.79 34.59 12.19
C MET A 1 34.44 33.09 12.27
N GLY A 2 34.93 32.32 13.26
CA GLY A 2 34.68 30.86 13.36
C GLY A 2 33.46 30.42 14.17
N LEU A 3 32.98 31.21 15.14
CA LEU A 3 31.86 30.81 16.00
C LEU A 3 30.50 30.93 15.30
N GLU A 4 30.29 32.00 14.52
CA GLU A 4 29.04 32.18 13.77
C GLU A 4 28.90 31.17 12.62
N THR A 5 30.01 30.79 11.98
CA THR A 5 30.01 29.74 10.94
C THR A 5 29.68 28.36 11.51
N ILE A 6 30.20 28.01 12.69
CA ILE A 6 29.84 26.75 13.38
C ILE A 6 28.37 26.74 13.79
N GLN A 7 27.85 27.87 14.31
CA GLN A 7 26.43 27.99 14.63
C GLN A 7 25.56 27.83 13.38
N LEU A 8 25.91 28.50 12.28
CA LEU A 8 25.19 28.38 11.01
C LEU A 8 25.13 26.92 10.51
N VAL A 9 26.26 26.20 10.57
CA VAL A 9 26.35 24.79 10.16
C VAL A 9 25.48 23.91 11.06
N ASN A 10 25.50 24.12 12.37
CA ASN A 10 24.69 23.34 13.32
C ASN A 10 23.17 23.50 13.10
N PHE A 11 22.72 24.66 12.59
CA PHE A 11 21.32 24.88 12.23
C PHE A 11 20.98 24.39 10.81
N LEU A 12 21.86 24.62 9.84
CA LEU A 12 21.60 24.28 8.44
C LEU A 12 21.73 22.79 8.14
N LEU A 13 22.65 22.08 8.80
CA LEU A 13 22.86 20.65 8.60
C LEU A 13 21.63 19.79 8.92
N PRO A 14 20.98 19.90 10.11
CA PRO A 14 19.78 19.11 10.40
C PRO A 14 18.60 19.49 9.48
N LEU A 15 18.47 20.77 9.10
CA LEU A 15 17.45 21.19 8.14
C LEU A 15 17.70 20.59 6.75
N GLY A 16 18.95 20.59 6.30
CA GLY A 16 19.39 19.96 5.06
C GLY A 16 19.13 18.45 5.04
N LEU A 17 19.42 17.75 6.14
CA LEU A 17 19.12 16.32 6.29
C LEU A 17 17.62 16.04 6.24
N LEU A 18 16.80 16.89 6.86
CA LEU A 18 15.34 16.76 6.83
C LEU A 18 14.78 16.95 5.42
N VAL A 19 15.24 17.98 4.71
CA VAL A 19 14.88 18.22 3.30
C VAL A 19 15.33 17.06 2.43
N PHE A 20 16.56 16.58 2.60
CA PHE A 20 17.08 15.44 1.85
C PHE A 20 16.27 14.16 2.10
N ALA A 21 15.94 13.84 3.35
CA ALA A 21 15.10 12.70 3.71
C ALA A 21 13.69 12.82 3.10
N TYR A 22 13.10 14.03 3.12
CA TYR A 22 11.82 14.27 2.48
C TYR A 22 11.88 14.06 0.96
N LEU A 23 12.90 14.59 0.29
CA LEU A 23 13.09 14.45 -1.16
C LEU A 23 13.31 12.98 -1.55
N LEU A 24 14.14 12.25 -0.79
CA LEU A 24 14.38 10.83 -1.01
C LEU A 24 13.10 10.02 -0.80
N GLY A 25 12.35 10.29 0.26
CA GLY A 25 11.06 9.65 0.53
C GLY A 25 10.04 9.90 -0.59
N ALA A 26 9.92 11.15 -1.04
CA ALA A 26 9.04 11.52 -2.15
C ALA A 26 9.46 10.83 -3.47
N TRP A 27 10.76 10.68 -3.70
CA TRP A 27 11.28 9.98 -4.87
C TRP A 27 10.98 8.48 -4.83
N ILE A 28 11.22 7.81 -3.69
CA ILE A 28 10.88 6.39 -3.49
C ILE A 28 9.38 6.18 -3.67
N GLU A 29 8.54 7.04 -3.09
CA GLU A 29 7.08 6.96 -3.19
C GLU A 29 6.61 7.06 -4.65
N ARG A 30 7.16 8.01 -5.42
CA ARG A 30 6.84 8.15 -6.85
C ARG A 30 7.30 6.93 -7.66
N ARG A 31 8.49 6.40 -7.38
CA ARG A 31 9.02 5.21 -8.07
C ARG A 31 8.13 4.00 -7.81
N HIS A 32 7.74 3.78 -6.55
CA HIS A 32 6.87 2.68 -6.19
C HIS A 32 5.47 2.82 -6.82
N TYR A 33 4.90 4.04 -6.87
CA TYR A 33 3.62 4.24 -7.57
C TYR A 33 3.73 3.92 -9.06
N ARG A 34 4.84 4.27 -9.71
CA ARG A 34 5.08 3.92 -11.13
C ARG A 34 5.20 2.42 -11.35
N ASP A 35 5.84 1.71 -10.43
CA ASP A 35 5.94 0.24 -10.46
C ASP A 35 4.56 -0.43 -10.35
N ILE A 36 3.74 0.02 -9.41
CA ILE A 36 2.34 -0.43 -9.26
C ILE A 36 1.59 -0.27 -10.59
N LEU A 37 1.64 0.91 -11.21
CA LEU A 37 0.94 1.16 -12.47
C LEU A 37 1.43 0.28 -13.62
N ALA A 38 2.72 -0.04 -13.66
CA ALA A 38 3.29 -0.93 -14.67
C ALA A 38 2.80 -2.38 -14.47
N ARG A 39 2.79 -2.86 -13.22
CA ARG A 39 2.28 -4.20 -12.86
C ARG A 39 0.78 -4.32 -13.09
N GLU A 40 -0.01 -3.31 -12.72
CA GLU A 40 -1.44 -3.23 -13.03
C GLU A 40 -1.68 -3.31 -14.55
N ALA A 41 -0.88 -2.61 -15.35
CA ALA A 41 -0.98 -2.65 -16.80
C ALA A 41 -0.69 -4.06 -17.37
N GLY A 42 0.30 -4.76 -16.81
CA GLY A 42 0.65 -6.13 -17.20
C GLY A 42 -0.42 -7.17 -16.84
N LEU A 43 -1.24 -6.91 -15.83
CA LEU A 43 -2.26 -7.84 -15.32
C LEU A 43 -3.69 -7.51 -15.77
N ARG A 44 -3.89 -6.54 -16.66
CA ARG A 44 -5.23 -6.09 -17.10
C ARG A 44 -6.12 -7.18 -17.67
N SER A 45 -5.52 -8.20 -18.30
CA SER A 45 -6.26 -9.32 -18.90
C SER A 45 -6.61 -10.41 -17.90
N PHE A 46 -6.08 -10.37 -16.68
CA PHE A 46 -6.35 -11.35 -15.63
C PHE A 46 -7.68 -10.98 -14.94
N PRO A 47 -8.75 -11.78 -15.05
CA PRO A 47 -10.03 -11.45 -14.44
C PRO A 47 -9.95 -11.50 -12.91
N VAL A 48 -10.35 -10.38 -12.28
CA VAL A 48 -10.41 -10.24 -10.83
C VAL A 48 -11.76 -9.63 -10.48
N VAL A 49 -12.62 -10.40 -9.81
CA VAL A 49 -14.03 -10.04 -9.61
C VAL A 49 -14.46 -10.17 -8.15
N THR A 50 -15.41 -9.33 -7.75
CA THR A 50 -15.91 -9.28 -6.37
C THR A 50 -17.18 -10.11 -6.14
N PHE A 51 -17.90 -10.46 -7.22
CA PHE A 51 -19.09 -11.29 -7.12
C PHE A 51 -18.76 -12.72 -6.70
N GLU A 52 -19.72 -13.36 -6.03
CA GLU A 52 -19.61 -14.75 -5.57
C GLU A 52 -20.11 -15.74 -6.64
N THR A 53 -21.17 -15.38 -7.36
CA THR A 53 -21.76 -16.22 -8.41
C THR A 53 -20.90 -16.19 -9.66
N LEU A 54 -20.27 -17.33 -9.99
CA LEU A 54 -19.45 -17.44 -11.19
C LEU A 54 -20.31 -17.38 -12.47
N PRO A 55 -19.79 -16.82 -13.57
CA PRO A 55 -20.45 -16.86 -14.87
C PRO A 55 -20.72 -18.30 -15.34
N ASP A 56 -21.85 -18.56 -15.98
CA ASP A 56 -22.23 -19.90 -16.46
C ASP A 56 -21.23 -20.51 -17.46
N ASN A 57 -20.45 -19.67 -18.13
CA ASN A 57 -19.42 -20.09 -19.09
C ASN A 57 -18.06 -20.40 -18.43
N TRP A 58 -17.90 -20.22 -17.12
CA TRP A 58 -16.68 -20.57 -16.40
C TRP A 58 -16.75 -22.01 -15.89
N GLN A 59 -16.13 -22.94 -16.62
CA GLN A 59 -15.96 -24.33 -16.18
C GLN A 59 -14.74 -24.42 -15.27
N VAL A 60 -14.96 -24.51 -13.96
CA VAL A 60 -13.89 -24.55 -12.95
C VAL A 60 -13.35 -25.98 -12.82
N GLU A 61 -12.04 -26.15 -12.96
CA GLU A 61 -11.33 -27.42 -12.78
C GLU A 61 -10.73 -27.56 -11.38
N SER A 62 -10.18 -26.47 -10.84
CA SER A 62 -9.60 -26.43 -9.50
C SER A 62 -9.69 -25.02 -8.90
N VAL A 63 -9.59 -24.95 -7.57
CA VAL A 63 -9.67 -23.71 -6.81
C VAL A 63 -8.63 -23.65 -5.69
N GLU A 64 -8.20 -22.45 -5.36
CA GLU A 64 -7.32 -22.19 -4.21
C GLU A 64 -7.62 -20.83 -3.57
N LEU A 65 -7.47 -20.75 -2.25
CA LEU A 65 -7.48 -19.47 -1.56
C LEU A 65 -6.16 -18.74 -1.85
N VAL A 66 -6.26 -17.56 -2.46
CA VAL A 66 -5.09 -16.71 -2.69
C VAL A 66 -5.20 -15.43 -1.89
N SER A 67 -4.06 -14.90 -1.47
CA SER A 67 -4.00 -13.65 -0.72
C SER A 67 -2.74 -12.86 -1.02
N GLY A 68 -2.81 -11.56 -0.76
CA GLY A 68 -1.69 -10.64 -0.83
C GLY A 68 -1.87 -9.56 0.22
N SER A 69 -0.81 -9.26 0.97
CA SER A 69 -0.85 -8.20 1.98
C SER A 69 0.33 -7.25 1.88
N VAL A 70 0.12 -6.06 2.42
CA VAL A 70 1.16 -5.05 2.58
C VAL A 70 0.96 -4.32 3.89
N VAL A 71 2.06 -4.09 4.60
CA VAL A 71 2.09 -3.30 5.82
C VAL A 71 2.76 -1.98 5.50
N ILE A 72 2.06 -0.88 5.75
CA ILE A 72 2.59 0.47 5.54
C ILE A 72 2.74 1.17 6.88
N SER A 73 3.97 1.59 7.17
CA SER A 73 4.27 2.44 8.32
C SER A 73 3.75 3.87 8.08
N LEU A 74 3.20 4.49 9.12
CA LEU A 74 2.82 5.90 9.07
C LEU A 74 4.05 6.77 9.35
N ASP A 75 4.60 7.40 8.31
CA ASP A 75 5.75 8.30 8.40
C ASP A 75 5.58 9.35 9.51
N TYR A 76 6.58 9.53 10.37
CA TYR A 76 6.56 10.54 11.45
C TYR A 76 6.22 11.95 10.93
N PHE A 77 6.78 12.33 9.78
CA PHE A 77 6.47 13.60 9.12
C PHE A 77 5.01 13.72 8.70
N LYS A 78 4.42 12.64 8.16
CA LYS A 78 3.02 12.61 7.75
C LYS A 78 2.10 12.69 8.96
N ARG A 79 2.49 12.15 10.13
CA ARG A 79 1.78 12.32 11.40
C ARG A 79 1.77 13.77 11.88
N VAL A 80 2.91 14.45 11.83
CA VAL A 80 3.01 15.87 12.21
C VAL A 80 2.12 16.74 11.31
N ILE A 81 2.20 16.56 9.99
CA ILE A 81 1.38 17.29 9.02
C ILE A 81 -0.11 16.97 9.19
N ALA A 82 -0.46 15.70 9.43
CA ALA A 82 -1.84 15.30 9.68
C ALA A 82 -2.38 15.90 11.00
N GLY A 83 -1.56 15.98 12.05
CA GLY A 83 -1.92 16.62 13.32
C GLY A 83 -2.21 18.11 13.16
N LEU A 84 -1.40 18.83 12.37
CA LEU A 84 -1.64 20.24 12.04
C LEU A 84 -2.95 20.43 11.23
N ARG A 85 -3.24 19.52 10.29
CA ARG A 85 -4.50 19.56 9.51
C ARG A 85 -5.74 19.16 10.31
N ALA A 86 -5.60 18.31 11.33
CA ALA A 86 -6.71 17.90 12.19
C ALA A 86 -7.34 19.11 12.93
N LEU A 87 -6.53 20.15 13.23
CA LEU A 87 -7.01 21.40 13.84
C LEU A 87 -7.93 22.21 12.90
N VAL A 88 -7.80 22.05 11.59
CA VAL A 88 -8.59 22.74 10.56
C VAL A 88 -9.82 21.91 10.14
N GLY A 89 -9.79 20.59 10.41
CA GLY A 89 -10.82 19.64 10.00
C GLY A 89 -10.75 19.24 8.51
N GLY A 90 -11.60 18.30 8.11
CA GLY A 90 -11.71 17.80 6.73
C GLY A 90 -10.97 16.49 6.45
N ARG A 91 -10.85 16.13 5.17
CA ARG A 91 -10.23 14.88 4.71
C ARG A 91 -8.74 14.81 5.06
N VAL A 92 -8.27 13.67 5.53
CA VAL A 92 -6.85 13.43 5.83
C VAL A 92 -6.10 13.10 4.53
N LYS A 93 -5.98 14.08 3.63
CA LYS A 93 -5.32 13.96 2.32
C LYS A 93 -3.89 13.41 2.39
N THR A 94 -3.25 13.49 3.55
CA THR A 94 -1.91 12.95 3.79
C THR A 94 -1.89 11.41 3.82
N TYR A 95 -2.99 10.75 4.23
CA TYR A 95 -3.08 9.28 4.34
C TYR A 95 -3.75 8.62 3.14
N GLU A 96 -4.53 9.36 2.36
CA GLU A 96 -5.22 8.79 1.18
C GLU A 96 -4.26 8.14 0.18
N PRO A 97 -3.12 8.76 -0.20
CA PRO A 97 -2.17 8.13 -1.14
C PRO A 97 -1.51 6.88 -0.56
N LEU A 98 -1.33 6.82 0.77
CA LEU A 98 -0.78 5.64 1.45
C LEU A 98 -1.75 4.46 1.35
N LEU A 99 -3.03 4.70 1.67
CA LEU A 99 -4.06 3.65 1.61
C LEU A 99 -4.37 3.22 0.18
N ASP A 100 -4.32 4.14 -0.79
CA ASP A 100 -4.46 3.81 -2.22
C ASP A 100 -3.34 2.87 -2.67
N ARG A 101 -2.07 3.21 -2.39
CA ARG A 101 -0.93 2.34 -2.68
C ARG A 101 -1.05 1.00 -1.97
N ALA A 102 -1.43 0.99 -0.70
CA ALA A 102 -1.60 -0.25 0.07
C ALA A 102 -2.59 -1.20 -0.61
N ARG A 103 -3.75 -0.67 -1.00
CA ARG A 103 -4.80 -1.44 -1.67
C ARG A 103 -4.31 -2.03 -2.98
N ARG A 104 -3.72 -1.19 -3.83
CA ARG A 104 -3.23 -1.63 -5.15
C ARG A 104 -2.15 -2.70 -5.01
N GLU A 105 -1.18 -2.48 -4.12
CA GLU A 105 -0.09 -3.42 -3.89
C GLU A 105 -0.58 -4.75 -3.31
N ALA A 106 -1.52 -4.75 -2.36
CA ALA A 106 -2.12 -5.97 -1.82
C ALA A 106 -2.85 -6.78 -2.91
N VAL A 107 -3.65 -6.11 -3.74
CA VAL A 107 -4.34 -6.75 -4.88
C VAL A 107 -3.33 -7.29 -5.89
N LEU A 108 -2.32 -6.51 -6.26
CA LEU A 108 -1.28 -6.96 -7.20
C LEU A 108 -0.59 -8.24 -6.70
N ARG A 109 -0.18 -8.29 -5.43
CA ARG A 109 0.45 -9.47 -4.84
C ARG A 109 -0.46 -10.71 -4.87
N MET A 110 -1.75 -10.52 -4.60
CA MET A 110 -2.74 -11.61 -4.68
C MET A 110 -2.88 -12.13 -6.11
N VAL A 111 -2.96 -11.23 -7.10
CA VAL A 111 -3.08 -11.58 -8.52
C VAL A 111 -1.81 -12.25 -9.03
N GLU A 112 -0.64 -11.71 -8.69
CA GLU A 112 0.66 -12.29 -9.05
C GLU A 112 0.84 -13.69 -8.45
N HIS A 113 0.38 -13.90 -7.22
CA HIS A 113 0.37 -15.21 -6.60
C HIS A 113 -0.52 -16.20 -7.39
N ALA A 114 -1.74 -15.80 -7.76
CA ALA A 114 -2.61 -16.66 -8.56
C ALA A 114 -2.00 -16.96 -9.95
N GLN A 115 -1.49 -15.93 -10.64
CA GLN A 115 -0.89 -16.07 -11.97
C GLN A 115 0.37 -16.95 -11.93
N ALA A 116 1.23 -16.79 -10.92
CA ALA A 116 2.44 -17.59 -10.77
C ALA A 116 2.13 -19.09 -10.53
N ASN A 117 0.97 -19.39 -9.94
CA ASN A 117 0.49 -20.76 -9.73
C ASN A 117 -0.39 -21.29 -10.88
N GLY A 118 -0.51 -20.53 -11.99
CA GLY A 118 -1.19 -20.99 -13.20
C GLY A 118 -2.71 -20.91 -13.17
N TYR A 119 -3.31 -20.16 -12.24
CA TYR A 119 -4.75 -19.90 -12.25
C TYR A 119 -5.14 -18.88 -13.31
N ASP A 120 -6.38 -18.94 -13.79
CA ASP A 120 -6.87 -18.11 -14.89
C ASP A 120 -7.68 -16.89 -14.41
N ALA A 121 -8.27 -16.94 -13.22
CA ALA A 121 -9.09 -15.86 -12.65
C ALA A 121 -9.10 -15.88 -11.12
N ILE A 122 -9.50 -14.77 -10.49
CA ILE A 122 -9.85 -14.71 -9.06
C ILE A 122 -11.28 -14.19 -8.91
N ALA A 123 -12.10 -14.92 -8.17
CA ALA A 123 -13.45 -14.53 -7.78
C ALA A 123 -13.56 -14.25 -6.29
N ASN A 124 -14.69 -13.67 -5.88
CA ASN A 124 -15.01 -13.37 -4.49
C ASN A 124 -13.92 -12.54 -3.78
N VAL A 125 -13.32 -11.57 -4.47
CA VAL A 125 -12.28 -10.75 -3.87
C VAL A 125 -12.83 -9.92 -2.71
N ARG A 126 -12.09 -9.91 -1.60
CA ARG A 126 -12.34 -9.11 -0.41
C ARG A 126 -11.08 -8.35 -0.01
N LEU A 127 -11.30 -7.20 0.62
CA LEU A 127 -10.24 -6.34 1.15
C LEU A 127 -10.49 -6.13 2.63
N GLU A 128 -9.45 -6.34 3.44
CA GLU A 128 -9.48 -6.09 4.87
C GLU A 128 -8.34 -5.18 5.29
N THR A 129 -8.55 -4.46 6.39
CA THR A 129 -7.53 -3.55 6.94
C THR A 129 -7.38 -3.74 8.44
N SER A 130 -6.13 -3.85 8.88
CA SER A 130 -5.76 -4.02 10.28
C SER A 130 -4.96 -2.81 10.74
N ARG A 131 -5.26 -2.25 11.91
CA ARG A 131 -4.39 -1.22 12.53
C ARG A 131 -3.29 -1.93 13.31
N LEU A 132 -2.03 -1.60 13.02
CA LEU A 132 -0.92 -2.02 13.87
C LEU A 132 -0.76 -0.99 14.98
N ALA A 133 -0.87 -1.41 16.24
CA ALA A 133 -0.64 -0.54 17.39
C ALA A 133 0.86 -0.28 17.60
N ASN A 134 1.21 0.92 18.04
CA ASN A 134 2.54 1.28 18.51
C ASN A 134 2.77 0.60 19.86
N SER A 135 3.93 -0.05 20.04
CA SER A 135 4.36 -0.64 21.30
C SER A 135 4.72 0.39 22.40
N ARG A 136 4.23 1.63 22.33
CA ARG A 136 4.35 2.60 23.44
C ARG A 136 3.25 2.27 24.45
N GLY A 137 3.63 2.17 25.73
CA GLY A 137 2.85 1.53 26.80
C GLY A 137 1.45 2.08 27.13
N ASP A 138 0.94 3.06 26.38
CA ASP A 138 -0.43 3.58 26.49
C ASP A 138 -1.40 3.03 25.43
N GLY A 139 -0.90 2.27 24.43
CA GLY A 139 -1.72 1.65 23.37
C GLY A 139 -2.38 2.62 22.38
N ASN A 140 -2.15 3.92 22.50
CA ASN A 140 -2.94 4.96 21.80
C ASN A 140 -2.34 5.43 20.47
N GLY A 141 -1.27 4.79 19.98
CA GLY A 141 -0.64 5.14 18.72
C GLY A 141 -0.85 4.09 17.63
N THR A 142 -1.16 4.49 16.40
CA THR A 142 -1.12 3.58 15.24
C THR A 142 0.29 3.56 14.67
N ALA A 143 1.00 2.43 14.66
CA ALA A 143 2.33 2.26 14.04
C ALA A 143 2.25 2.23 12.51
N GLY A 144 1.24 1.53 12.01
CA GLY A 144 1.03 1.32 10.60
C GLY A 144 -0.34 0.72 10.36
N ILE A 145 -0.61 0.43 9.10
CA ILE A 145 -1.84 -0.20 8.65
C ILE A 145 -1.43 -1.37 7.75
N GLU A 146 -2.04 -2.52 7.99
CA GLU A 146 -2.03 -3.63 7.07
C GLU A 146 -3.22 -3.50 6.14
N MET A 147 -2.98 -3.77 4.86
CA MET A 147 -4.01 -4.02 3.86
C MET A 147 -3.85 -5.46 3.39
N LEU A 148 -4.93 -6.24 3.51
CA LEU A 148 -5.03 -7.62 3.04
C LEU A 148 -6.03 -7.67 1.88
N ALA A 149 -5.64 -8.33 0.79
CA ALA A 149 -6.53 -8.75 -0.28
C ALA A 149 -6.56 -10.27 -0.29
N PHE A 150 -7.75 -10.87 -0.42
CA PHE A 150 -7.90 -12.31 -0.57
C PHE A 150 -9.09 -12.64 -1.46
N GLY A 151 -9.09 -13.85 -2.03
CA GLY A 151 -10.15 -14.36 -2.88
C GLY A 151 -9.92 -15.82 -3.27
N THR A 152 -10.75 -16.32 -4.17
CA THR A 152 -10.66 -17.68 -4.68
C THR A 152 -10.09 -17.67 -6.09
N ALA A 153 -8.87 -18.17 -6.27
CA ALA A 153 -8.29 -18.39 -7.59
C ALA A 153 -8.94 -19.62 -8.25
N LEU A 154 -9.15 -19.55 -9.57
CA LEU A 154 -9.88 -20.52 -10.36
C LEU A 154 -9.01 -20.96 -11.54
N SER A 155 -8.88 -22.28 -11.74
CA SER A 155 -8.39 -22.87 -12.99
C SER A 155 -9.59 -23.12 -13.88
N LEU A 156 -9.60 -22.56 -15.09
CA LEU A 156 -10.72 -22.64 -16.01
C LEU A 156 -10.40 -23.58 -17.17
N SER A 157 -11.31 -24.49 -17.45
CA SER A 157 -11.18 -25.42 -18.58
C SER A 157 -11.20 -24.67 -19.91
N ARG A 158 -10.14 -24.81 -20.70
CA ARG A 158 -10.10 -24.32 -22.09
C ARG A 158 -10.79 -25.34 -22.99
N ARG A 159 -12.05 -25.10 -23.34
CA ARG A 159 -12.70 -25.82 -24.46
C ARG A 159 -12.13 -25.38 -25.79
#